data_AF-A0A0R3X0D1-F1
#
_entry.id   AF-A0A0R3X0D1-F1
#
_cell.length_a   1.000
_cell.length_b   1.000
_cell.length_c   1.000
_cell.angle_alpha   90.00
_cell.angle_beta   90.00
_cell.angle_gamma   90.00
#
_symmetry.space_group_name_H-M   'P 1'
#
loop_
_entity.id
_entity.type
_entity.pdbx_description
1 polymer ?
#
loop_
_entity_poly.entity_id
_entity_poly.type
_entity_poly.pdbx_seq_one_letter_code
_entity_poly.pdbx_strand_id
1 'polypeptide(L)'
;MGTFMSRRHFNLRVLRLAFGSELTLLGVANLVGSLPGLQELRLIGCSRIDDAAVDLICEHMRYLQVLEISANPIITDVALATIGESLEQLEQLSLDR
;
A
#
# COMPACT_ATOMS: atom_id res chain seq x y z
N MET A 1 -20.37 0.77 -4.80
CA MET A 1 -19.63 0.03 -3.75
C MET A 1 -18.97 -1.16 -4.39
N GLY A 2 -17.69 -1.06 -4.75
CA GLY A 2 -16.93 -2.19 -5.30
C GLY A 2 -16.28 -2.96 -4.17
N THR A 3 -16.85 -4.11 -3.81
CA THR A 3 -16.20 -5.06 -2.92
C THR A 3 -15.15 -5.83 -3.73
N PHE A 4 -13.87 -5.63 -3.41
CA PHE A 4 -12.80 -6.50 -3.91
C PHE A 4 -13.05 -7.90 -3.37
N MET A 5 -13.72 -8.76 -4.15
CA MET A 5 -13.94 -10.15 -3.79
C MET A 5 -12.62 -10.92 -3.83
N SER A 6 -12.40 -11.70 -2.78
CA SER A 6 -11.19 -12.43 -2.39
C SER A 6 -10.87 -13.62 -3.31
N ARG A 7 -10.33 -13.34 -4.50
CA ARG A 7 -9.47 -14.30 -5.20
C ARG A 7 -8.01 -13.92 -4.94
N ARG A 8 -7.22 -14.86 -4.45
CA ARG A 8 -5.77 -14.66 -4.31
C ARG A 8 -5.17 -14.56 -5.70
N HIS A 9 -4.60 -13.40 -6.04
CA HIS A 9 -4.00 -13.16 -7.34
C HIS A 9 -2.49 -13.38 -7.22
N PHE A 10 -2.03 -14.58 -7.58
CA PHE A 10 -0.62 -14.97 -7.47
C PHE A 10 0.30 -14.31 -8.52
N ASN A 11 -0.27 -13.65 -9.53
CA ASN A 11 0.49 -13.09 -10.65
C ASN A 11 0.46 -11.56 -10.74
N LEU A 12 -0.36 -10.89 -9.92
CA LEU A 12 -0.42 -9.43 -9.98
C LEU A 12 0.83 -8.86 -9.29
N ARG A 13 1.68 -8.19 -10.07
CA ARG A 13 2.93 -7.58 -9.59
C ARG A 13 2.83 -6.09 -9.38
N VAL A 14 1.90 -5.43 -10.07
CA VAL A 14 1.78 -3.97 -10.07
C VAL A 14 0.33 -3.60 -9.79
N LEU A 15 0.11 -2.76 -8.78
CA LEU A 15 -1.18 -2.17 -8.48
C LEU A 15 -1.00 -0.66 -8.30
N ARG A 16 -1.77 0.12 -9.05
CA ARG A 16 -1.78 1.57 -8.95
C ARG A 16 -3.20 2.04 -8.71
N LEU A 17 -3.41 2.71 -7.58
CA LEU A 17 -4.66 3.36 -7.20
C LEU A 17 -4.34 4.85 -7.05
N ALA A 18 -5.06 5.69 -7.78
CA ALA A 18 -4.87 7.13 -7.77
C ALA A 18 -6.21 7.85 -7.59
N PHE A 19 -6.17 9.03 -6.95
CA PHE A 19 -7.23 10.06 -6.84
C PHE A 19 -8.66 9.54 -7.02
N GLY A 20 -9.35 9.23 -5.91
CA GLY A 20 -10.77 8.86 -5.93
C GLY A 20 -11.09 7.42 -5.52
N SER A 21 -10.11 6.65 -5.06
CA SER A 21 -10.43 5.44 -4.30
C SER A 21 -10.83 5.84 -2.88
N GLU A 22 -12.08 5.57 -2.51
CA GLU A 22 -12.55 5.43 -1.12
C GLU A 22 -11.86 4.22 -0.44
N LEU A 23 -10.53 4.15 -0.57
CA LEU A 23 -9.69 3.09 -0.04
C LEU A 23 -9.57 3.34 1.45
N THR A 24 -10.31 2.55 2.20
CA THR A 24 -10.26 2.53 3.66
C THR A 24 -9.20 1.53 4.13
N LEU A 25 -8.88 1.58 5.42
CA LEU A 25 -8.04 0.58 6.07
C LEU A 25 -8.51 -0.86 5.79
N LEU A 26 -9.84 -1.09 5.78
CA LEU A 26 -10.42 -2.39 5.41
C LEU A 26 -10.14 -2.77 3.96
N GLY A 27 -10.16 -1.79 3.06
CA GLY A 27 -9.76 -1.99 1.66
C GLY A 27 -8.30 -2.43 1.55
N VAL A 28 -7.40 -1.78 2.29
CA VAL A 28 -5.98 -2.16 2.35
C VAL A 28 -5.80 -3.56 2.94
N ALA A 29 -6.49 -3.90 4.04
CA ALA A 29 -6.46 -5.24 4.63
C ALA A 29 -6.85 -6.34 3.62
N ASN A 30 -7.86 -6.08 2.77
CA ASN A 30 -8.25 -7.00 1.71
C ASN A 30 -7.21 -7.09 0.58
N LEU A 31 -6.57 -5.97 0.22
CA LEU A 31 -5.51 -5.93 -0.79
C LEU A 31 -4.31 -6.76 -0.35
N VAL A 32 -3.80 -6.55 0.87
CA VAL A 32 -2.62 -7.26 1.39
C VAL A 32 -2.85 -8.76 1.50
N GLY A 33 -4.07 -9.20 1.87
CA GLY A 33 -4.42 -10.63 1.91
C GLY A 33 -4.56 -11.28 0.53
N SER A 34 -4.94 -10.50 -0.49
CA SER A 34 -5.22 -10.99 -1.83
C SER A 34 -4.00 -10.97 -2.77
N LEU A 35 -3.01 -10.13 -2.47
CA LEU A 35 -1.87 -9.82 -3.35
C LEU A 35 -0.51 -10.09 -2.68
N PRO A 36 -0.22 -11.33 -2.25
CA PRO A 36 1.00 -11.64 -1.49
C PRO A 36 2.30 -11.50 -2.30
N GLY A 37 2.23 -11.45 -3.64
CA GLY A 37 3.39 -11.34 -4.54
C GLY A 37 3.53 -9.98 -5.22
N LEU A 38 2.87 -8.94 -4.68
CA LEU A 38 2.92 -7.60 -5.26
C LEU A 38 4.33 -7.02 -5.12
N GLN A 39 4.83 -6.41 -6.20
CA GLN A 39 6.16 -5.80 -6.26
C GLN A 39 6.09 -4.27 -6.36
N GLU A 40 5.00 -3.73 -6.91
CA GLU A 40 4.79 -2.29 -7.03
C GLU A 40 3.39 -1.93 -6.53
N LEU A 41 3.34 -1.07 -5.52
CA LEU A 41 2.12 -0.49 -4.99
C LEU A 41 2.22 1.03 -5.06
N ARG A 42 1.27 1.66 -5.75
CA ARG A 42 1.10 3.11 -5.74
C ARG A 42 -0.27 3.48 -5.23
N LEU A 43 -0.30 4.27 -4.17
CA LEU A 43 -1.48 4.81 -3.52
C LEU A 43 -1.37 6.34 -3.56
N ILE A 44 -1.87 6.96 -4.64
CA ILE A 44 -1.68 8.39 -4.89
C ILE A 44 -2.98 9.12 -4.57
N GLY A 45 -2.97 10.10 -3.67
CA GLY A 45 -4.18 10.90 -3.40
C GLY A 45 -5.30 10.12 -2.71
N CYS A 46 -4.97 9.06 -1.98
CA CYS A 46 -5.92 8.26 -1.21
C CYS A 46 -6.13 8.92 0.17
N SER A 47 -7.04 9.88 0.26
CA SER A 47 -7.23 10.73 1.45
C SER A 47 -7.70 10.03 2.74
N ARG A 48 -7.86 8.71 2.75
CA ARG A 48 -8.36 7.91 3.89
C ARG A 48 -7.37 6.88 4.41
N ILE A 49 -6.19 6.76 3.79
CA ILE A 49 -5.11 5.93 4.31
C ILE A 49 -4.23 6.74 5.26
N ASP A 50 -3.88 6.10 6.35
CA ASP A 50 -3.08 6.60 7.46
C ASP A 50 -1.88 5.66 7.71
N ASP A 51 -1.09 5.95 8.75
CA ASP A 51 0.08 5.14 9.10
C ASP A 51 -0.28 3.68 9.39
N ALA A 52 -1.46 3.40 9.96
CA ALA A 52 -1.93 2.03 10.22
C ALA A 52 -2.16 1.23 8.93
N ALA A 53 -2.58 1.90 7.84
CA ALA A 53 -2.67 1.26 6.54
C ALA A 53 -1.28 0.90 5.98
N VAL A 54 -0.27 1.76 6.22
CA VAL A 54 1.11 1.48 5.84
C VAL A 54 1.68 0.31 6.63
N ASP A 55 1.41 0.24 7.94
CA ASP A 55 1.82 -0.89 8.80
C ASP A 55 1.30 -2.22 8.23
N LEU A 56 0.01 -2.28 7.85
CA LEU A 56 -0.56 -3.49 7.22
C LEU A 56 0.14 -3.88 5.91
N ILE A 57 0.48 -2.90 5.08
CA ILE A 57 1.22 -3.14 3.82
C ILE A 57 2.59 -3.72 4.14
N CYS A 58 3.32 -3.09 5.07
CA CYS A 58 4.65 -3.50 5.51
C CYS A 58 4.69 -4.92 6.11
N GLU A 59 3.68 -5.29 6.90
CA GLU A 59 3.60 -6.61 7.51
C GLU A 59 3.46 -7.76 6.48
N HIS A 60 2.73 -7.51 5.39
CA HIS A 60 2.23 -8.56 4.49
C HIS A 60 2.89 -8.56 3.10
N MET A 61 3.32 -7.40 2.58
CA MET A 61 3.85 -7.24 1.24
C MET A 61 5.39 -7.22 1.23
N ARG A 62 6.02 -8.28 1.74
CA ARG A 62 7.49 -8.39 1.91
C ARG A 62 8.29 -8.33 0.60
N TYR A 63 7.64 -8.54 -0.54
CA TYR A 63 8.26 -8.54 -1.88
C TYR A 63 8.14 -7.20 -2.60
N LEU A 64 7.66 -6.16 -1.92
CA LEU A 64 7.50 -4.85 -2.52
C LEU A 64 8.88 -4.26 -2.85
N GLN A 65 9.03 -3.82 -4.10
CA GLN A 65 10.21 -3.15 -4.64
C GLN A 65 9.94 -1.66 -4.87
N VAL A 66 8.68 -1.29 -5.13
CA VAL A 66 8.27 0.09 -5.39
C VAL A 66 7.05 0.43 -4.54
N LEU A 67 7.19 1.42 -3.66
CA LEU A 67 6.10 2.00 -2.88
C LEU A 67 5.97 3.49 -3.20
N GLU A 68 4.78 3.89 -3.63
CA GLU A 68 4.41 5.30 -3.71
C GLU A 68 3.19 5.58 -2.85
N ILE A 69 3.33 6.55 -1.95
CA ILE A 69 2.27 7.02 -1.03
C ILE A 69 2.13 8.55 -1.09
N SER A 70 2.29 9.10 -2.30
CA SER A 70 2.18 10.51 -2.65
C SER A 70 0.76 11.08 -2.46
N ALA A 71 0.66 12.37 -2.11
CA ALA A 71 -0.58 13.11 -1.92
C ALA A 71 -1.54 12.50 -0.87
N ASN A 72 -1.01 11.84 0.16
CA ASN A 72 -1.80 11.27 1.26
C ASN A 72 -1.63 12.12 2.54
N PRO A 73 -2.56 13.04 2.85
CA PRO A 73 -2.35 14.08 3.87
C PRO A 73 -2.34 13.56 5.31
N ILE A 74 -2.76 12.31 5.55
CA ILE A 74 -2.84 11.72 6.90
C ILE A 74 -1.56 10.94 7.24
N ILE A 75 -0.80 10.50 6.23
CA ILE A 75 0.43 9.74 6.45
C ILE A 75 1.50 10.68 7.02
N THR A 76 2.19 10.20 8.06
CA THR A 76 3.21 10.95 8.77
C THR A 76 4.58 10.28 8.64
N ASP A 77 5.61 10.94 9.18
CA ASP A 77 6.98 10.41 9.18
C ASP A 77 7.10 9.11 10.01
N VAL A 78 6.10 8.77 10.84
CA VAL A 78 6.04 7.48 11.57
C VAL A 78 5.99 6.30 10.61
N ALA A 79 5.22 6.41 9.52
CA ALA A 79 5.14 5.37 8.50
C ALA A 79 6.49 5.05 7.86
N LEU A 80 7.41 6.02 7.81
CA LEU A 80 8.75 5.82 7.24
C LEU A 80 9.61 4.90 8.08
N ALA A 81 9.48 4.95 9.41
CA ALA A 81 10.16 4.03 10.30
C ALA A 81 9.70 2.59 10.02
N THR A 82 8.38 2.36 9.97
CA THR A 82 7.83 1.02 9.68
C THR A 82 8.27 0.51 8.30
N ILE A 83 8.25 1.37 7.27
CA ILE A 83 8.70 1.02 5.92
C ILE A 83 10.17 0.58 5.93
N GLY A 84 11.05 1.37 6.54
CA GLY A 84 12.48 1.11 6.59
C GLY A 84 12.85 -0.17 7.35
N GLU A 85 12.05 -0.54 8.35
CA GLU A 85 12.28 -1.76 9.15
C GLU A 85 11.71 -3.02 8.49
N SER A 86 10.65 -2.91 7.69
CA SER A 86 9.87 -4.06 7.23
C SER A 86 10.10 -4.44 5.77
N LEU A 87 10.30 -3.47 4.87
CA LEU A 87 10.34 -3.70 3.43
C LEU A 87 11.79 -3.86 2.92
N GLU A 88 12.39 -5.02 3.24
CA GLU A 88 13.80 -5.32 2.92
C GLU A 88 14.15 -5.33 1.42
N GLN A 89 13.15 -5.49 0.55
CA GLN A 89 13.32 -5.55 -0.90
C GLN A 89 12.98 -4.21 -1.59
N LEU A 90 12.69 -3.16 -0.83
CA LEU A 90 12.27 -1.89 -1.38
C LEU A 90 13.44 -1.20 -2.08
N GLU A 91 13.27 -0.93 -3.37
CA GLU A 91 14.24 -0.25 -4.22
C GLU A 91 13.85 1.23 -4.46
N GLN A 92 12.55 1.52 -4.44
CA GLN A 92 12.02 2.85 -4.71
C GLN A 92 10.91 3.20 -3.71
N LEU A 93 11.10 4.33 -3.02
CA LEU A 93 10.09 4.93 -2.16
C LEU A 93 9.80 6.34 -2.65
N SER A 94 8.53 6.65 -2.89
CA SER A 94 8.08 7.99 -3.27
C SER A 94 6.99 8.47 -2.33
N LEU A 95 7.22 9.67 -1.79
CA LEU A 95 6.34 10.39 -0.88
C LEU A 95 6.43 11.86 -1.32
N ASP A 96 5.30 12.47 -1.66
CA ASP A 96 5.18 13.92 -1.76
C ASP A 96 4.08 14.40 -0.80
N ARG A 97 4.22 15.64 -0.32
CA ARG A 97 3.19 16.33 0.47
C ARG A 97 2.32 17.18 -0.42
#